data_AF-A0A7C1QFX9-F1
#
_entry.id   AF-A0A7C1QFX9-F1
#
_cell.length_a   1.000
_cell.length_b   1.000
_cell.length_c   1.000
_cell.angle_alpha   90.00
_cell.angle_beta   90.00
_cell.angle_gamma   90.00
#
_symmetry.space_group_name_H-M   'P 1'
#
loop_
_entity.id
_entity.type
_entity.pdbx_description
1 polymer ?
#
loop_
_entity_poly.entity_id
_entity_poly.type
_entity_poly.pdbx_seq_one_letter_code
_entity_poly.pdbx_strand_id
1 'polypeptide(L)'
;MVGVYGLDGEKVSDAALPSVFETGVRRDLIKRAVISLQTHRLQAYGPSWMAGKDTSAFSYGPGRGLARLPRVTGGGPARGRGAIVPYAVGGRRAHPPVPERVLSKKLNRKERLLATASAVAATADKEIVESRGHRVDGVSEFPVVVVDGFEGLSKTKDVSLALAKLGCSSDLERAKSKSIRSGKGTKRGRKYKRKKSVLIVVSSDASLSKAAGNISGVDVTSVKNLNAAHLAPGANPARLTVYTESALKELEMRFSEAI
;
A
#
# COMPACT_ATOMS: atom_id res chain seq x y z
N MET A 1 -28.21 12.15 3.50
CA MET A 1 -27.98 12.76 2.17
C MET A 1 -26.70 13.55 2.24
N VAL A 2 -25.94 13.61 1.15
CA VAL A 2 -24.66 14.34 1.05
C VAL A 2 -24.70 15.19 -0.21
N GLY A 3 -24.13 16.40 -0.15
CA GLY A 3 -24.04 17.30 -1.29
C GLY A 3 -23.12 16.76 -2.37
N VAL A 4 -23.58 16.84 -3.62
CA VAL A 4 -22.79 16.60 -4.83
C VAL A 4 -22.23 17.95 -5.27
N TYR A 5 -20.90 18.01 -5.39
CA TYR A 5 -20.18 19.22 -5.74
C TYR A 5 -19.79 19.23 -7.22
N GLY A 6 -19.98 20.39 -7.85
CA GLY A 6 -19.53 20.64 -9.22
C GLY A 6 -18.01 20.81 -9.31
N LEU A 7 -17.51 20.98 -10.54
CA LEU A 7 -16.10 21.26 -10.80
C LEU A 7 -15.63 22.59 -10.18
N ASP A 8 -16.58 23.50 -9.95
CA ASP A 8 -16.35 24.81 -9.34
C ASP A 8 -16.36 24.80 -7.81
N GLY A 9 -16.66 23.66 -7.18
CA GLY A 9 -16.78 23.54 -5.72
C GLY A 9 -18.13 23.96 -5.16
N GLU A 10 -19.08 24.35 -6.02
CA GLU A 10 -20.46 24.66 -5.63
C GLU A 10 -21.30 23.39 -5.49
N LYS A 11 -22.25 23.40 -4.55
CA LYS A 11 -23.19 22.30 -4.35
C LYS A 11 -24.25 22.33 -5.45
N VAL A 12 -24.34 21.26 -6.23
CA VAL A 12 -25.25 21.13 -7.38
C VAL A 12 -26.53 20.36 -7.01
N SER A 13 -26.38 19.24 -6.30
CA SER A 13 -27.49 18.36 -5.92
C SER A 13 -27.20 17.65 -4.61
N ASP A 14 -28.18 16.88 -4.12
CA ASP A 14 -28.02 15.99 -2.97
C ASP A 14 -28.12 14.53 -3.44
N ALA A 15 -27.23 13.67 -2.95
CA ALA A 15 -27.24 12.24 -3.19
C ALA A 15 -27.49 11.46 -1.90
N ALA A 16 -28.18 10.32 -2.00
CA ALA A 16 -28.30 9.36 -0.90
C ALA A 16 -26.96 8.62 -0.73
N LEU A 17 -26.54 8.42 0.52
CA LEU A 17 -25.37 7.59 0.82
C LEU A 17 -25.79 6.11 0.74
N PRO A 18 -25.00 5.26 0.07
CA PRO A 18 -25.19 3.82 0.11
C PRO A 18 -25.11 3.24 1.53
N SER A 19 -25.82 2.14 1.78
CA SER A 19 -25.80 1.40 3.07
C SER A 19 -24.40 0.96 3.53
N VAL A 20 -23.44 0.89 2.61
CA VAL A 20 -22.02 0.60 2.89
C VAL A 20 -21.42 1.56 3.91
N PHE A 21 -21.84 2.82 3.90
CA PHE A 21 -21.33 3.83 4.81
C PHE A 21 -21.84 3.67 6.25
N GLU A 22 -22.93 2.91 6.44
CA GLU A 22 -23.47 2.60 7.77
C GLU A 22 -22.74 1.43 8.45
N THR A 23 -21.87 0.73 7.72
CA THR A 23 -21.14 -0.42 8.28
C THR A 23 -20.17 0.02 9.38
N GLY A 24 -20.12 -0.73 10.49
CA GLY A 24 -19.23 -0.41 11.60
C GLY A 24 -17.74 -0.42 11.23
N VAL A 25 -16.98 0.54 11.75
CA VAL A 25 -15.53 0.67 11.49
C VAL A 25 -14.72 -0.35 12.31
N ARG A 26 -14.28 -1.42 11.64
CA ARG A 26 -13.54 -2.57 12.17
C ARG A 26 -12.06 -2.52 11.78
N ARG A 27 -11.26 -1.88 12.64
CA ARG A 27 -9.81 -1.69 12.44
C ARG A 27 -9.04 -3.02 12.34
N ASP A 28 -9.50 -4.07 13.03
CA ASP A 28 -8.94 -5.42 13.01
C ASP A 28 -8.98 -6.05 11.61
N LEU A 29 -10.15 -6.01 10.96
CA LEU A 29 -10.37 -6.57 9.63
C LEU A 29 -9.60 -5.78 8.57
N ILE A 30 -9.64 -4.45 8.65
CA ILE A 30 -8.89 -3.55 7.75
C ILE A 30 -7.40 -3.89 7.83
N LYS A 31 -6.84 -3.99 9.05
CA LYS A 31 -5.42 -4.29 9.24
C LYS A 31 -5.05 -5.66 8.67
N ARG A 32 -5.85 -6.69 8.93
CA ARG A 32 -5.60 -8.04 8.40
C ARG A 32 -5.66 -8.08 6.87
N ALA A 33 -6.64 -7.42 6.27
CA ALA A 33 -6.77 -7.33 4.83
C ALA A 33 -5.60 -6.58 4.18
N VAL A 34 -5.20 -5.43 4.74
CA VAL A 34 -4.08 -4.63 4.23
C VAL A 34 -2.76 -5.39 4.34
N ILE A 35 -2.49 -6.06 5.46
CA ILE A 35 -1.28 -6.90 5.62
C ILE A 35 -1.27 -8.01 4.58
N SER A 36 -2.40 -8.70 4.37
CA SER A 36 -2.50 -9.74 3.35
C SER A 36 -2.15 -9.19 1.97
N LEU A 37 -2.78 -8.09 1.55
CA LEU A 37 -2.52 -7.42 0.27
C LEU A 37 -1.06 -6.97 0.11
N GLN A 38 -0.43 -6.50 1.19
CA GLN A 38 0.99 -6.15 1.16
C GLN A 38 1.89 -7.36 0.98
N THR A 39 1.56 -8.50 1.60
CA THR A 39 2.34 -9.74 1.45
C THR A 39 2.32 -10.29 0.04
N HIS A 40 1.21 -10.12 -0.70
CA HIS A 40 1.14 -10.50 -2.12
C HIS A 40 2.10 -9.72 -3.04
N ARG A 41 2.59 -8.56 -2.60
CA ARG A 41 3.54 -7.73 -3.36
C ARG A 41 5.01 -8.07 -3.06
N LEU A 42 5.27 -8.99 -2.13
CA LEU A 42 6.62 -9.38 -1.77
C LEU A 42 7.21 -10.26 -2.88
N GLN A 43 8.46 -9.97 -3.26
CA GLN A 43 9.22 -10.79 -4.20
C GLN A 43 10.01 -11.84 -3.44
N ALA A 44 10.02 -13.07 -3.96
CA ALA A 44 10.86 -14.15 -3.44
C ALA A 44 12.34 -13.74 -3.53
N TYR A 45 13.11 -14.11 -2.50
CA TYR A 45 14.54 -13.82 -2.44
C TYR A 45 15.26 -14.91 -1.66
N GLY A 46 16.50 -15.18 -2.05
CA GLY A 46 17.38 -16.13 -1.38
C GLY A 46 18.78 -16.06 -1.96
N PRO A 47 19.81 -16.54 -1.23
CA PRO A 47 21.12 -16.76 -1.81
C PRO A 47 21.10 -17.98 -2.75
N SER A 48 22.16 -18.16 -3.53
CA SER A 48 22.36 -19.40 -4.29
C SER A 48 22.38 -20.63 -3.36
N TRP A 49 21.88 -21.77 -3.86
CA TRP A 49 21.82 -23.04 -3.12
C TRP A 49 23.19 -23.51 -2.60
N MET A 50 24.24 -23.22 -3.37
CA MET A 50 25.63 -23.58 -3.08
C MET A 50 26.41 -22.49 -2.34
N ALA A 51 25.78 -21.36 -1.99
CA ALA A 51 26.44 -20.25 -1.34
C ALA A 51 27.15 -20.69 -0.03
N GLY A 52 28.47 -20.52 0.01
CA GLY A 52 29.31 -20.90 1.15
C GLY A 52 29.56 -22.41 1.29
N LYS A 53 29.18 -23.23 0.29
CA LYS A 53 29.45 -24.68 0.22
C LYS A 53 30.43 -25.06 -0.89
N ASP A 54 30.69 -24.19 -1.86
CA ASP A 54 31.61 -24.41 -3.00
C ASP A 54 33.08 -24.44 -2.55
N THR A 55 33.44 -25.43 -1.73
CA THR A 55 34.78 -25.63 -1.16
C THR A 55 35.08 -27.12 -0.96
N SER A 56 36.33 -27.53 -1.11
CA SER A 56 36.83 -28.89 -0.85
C SER A 56 37.09 -29.17 0.65
N ALA A 57 36.30 -28.58 1.53
CA ALA A 57 36.57 -28.58 2.97
C ALA A 57 36.07 -29.86 3.67
N PHE A 58 36.95 -30.46 4.48
CA PHE A 58 36.65 -31.64 5.29
C PHE A 58 37.17 -31.46 6.72
N SER A 59 36.58 -32.16 7.69
CA SER A 59 37.08 -32.12 9.07
C SER A 59 38.37 -32.91 9.18
N TYR A 60 39.38 -32.36 9.85
CA TYR A 60 40.66 -33.05 10.09
C TYR A 60 40.61 -34.09 11.22
N GLY A 61 39.47 -34.20 11.91
CA GLY A 61 39.30 -35.10 13.05
C GLY A 61 39.96 -34.59 14.34
N PRO A 62 39.87 -35.40 15.42
CA PRO A 62 40.51 -35.10 16.71
C PRO A 62 42.04 -35.27 16.65
N GLY A 63 42.73 -34.89 17.75
CA GLY A 63 44.17 -35.18 17.92
C GLY A 63 45.14 -34.17 17.31
N ARG A 64 44.65 -33.03 16.80
CA ARG A 64 45.48 -32.00 16.13
C ARG A 64 45.53 -30.65 16.86
N GLY A 65 45.05 -30.55 18.09
CA GLY A 65 44.94 -29.28 18.82
C GLY A 65 44.01 -28.25 18.16
N LEU A 66 43.14 -28.69 17.25
CA LEU A 66 42.24 -27.85 16.47
C LEU A 66 40.79 -28.26 16.67
N ALA A 67 39.89 -27.29 16.57
CA ALA A 67 38.45 -27.56 16.54
C ALA A 67 38.06 -28.38 15.29
N ARG A 68 37.08 -29.27 15.46
CA ARG A 68 36.64 -30.32 14.50
C ARG A 68 35.80 -29.80 13.32
N LEU A 69 35.82 -28.50 13.04
CA LEU A 69 35.10 -27.90 11.93
C LEU A 69 35.73 -28.26 10.57
N PRO A 70 34.97 -28.28 9.47
CA PRO A 70 35.50 -28.51 8.13
C PRO A 70 36.51 -27.44 7.75
N ARG A 71 37.68 -27.85 7.26
CA ARG A 71 38.75 -26.96 6.83
C ARG A 71 39.10 -27.23 5.37
N VAL A 72 39.40 -26.17 4.62
CA VAL A 72 39.81 -26.27 3.22
C VAL A 72 41.06 -27.15 3.13
N THR A 73 40.98 -28.17 2.28
CA THR A 73 42.06 -29.12 1.99
C THR A 73 42.88 -28.64 0.79
N GLY A 74 44.01 -29.29 0.51
CA GLY A 74 44.91 -28.93 -0.59
C GLY A 74 46.01 -27.94 -0.19
N GLY A 75 46.59 -27.26 -1.18
CA GLY A 75 47.69 -26.29 -1.01
C GLY A 75 47.22 -24.83 -1.07
N GLY A 76 48.15 -23.91 -0.85
CA GLY A 76 47.92 -22.47 -1.03
C GLY A 76 47.34 -21.73 0.18
N PRO A 77 47.03 -20.43 0.01
CA PRO A 77 46.76 -19.49 1.12
C PRO A 77 45.41 -19.70 1.83
N ALA A 78 44.50 -20.49 1.24
CA ALA A 78 43.22 -20.84 1.83
C ALA A 78 43.27 -22.13 2.68
N ARG A 79 44.37 -22.91 2.59
CA ARG A 79 44.54 -24.19 3.30
C ARG A 79 44.36 -24.01 4.81
N GLY A 80 43.62 -24.95 5.42
CA GLY A 80 43.44 -24.99 6.88
C GLY A 80 42.43 -23.97 7.42
N ARG A 81 41.88 -23.08 6.58
CA ARG A 81 40.79 -22.17 6.99
C ARG A 81 39.49 -22.94 7.18
N GLY A 82 38.72 -22.56 8.20
CA GLY A 82 37.37 -23.10 8.39
C GLY A 82 36.44 -22.66 7.27
N ALA A 83 35.62 -23.59 6.77
CA ALA A 83 34.67 -23.34 5.68
C ALA A 83 33.38 -24.12 5.91
N ILE A 84 32.36 -23.88 5.08
CA ILE A 84 31.03 -24.52 5.11
C ILE A 84 30.17 -24.13 6.32
N VAL A 85 30.74 -24.04 7.52
CA VAL A 85 30.01 -23.75 8.77
C VAL A 85 29.61 -22.28 8.89
N PRO A 86 28.47 -21.97 9.55
CA PRO A 86 27.88 -20.63 9.60
C PRO A 86 28.67 -19.60 10.40
N TYR A 87 29.51 -20.04 11.33
CA TYR A 87 30.37 -19.18 12.13
C TYR A 87 31.76 -18.96 11.49
N ALA A 88 32.04 -19.58 10.33
CA ALA A 88 33.25 -19.30 9.56
C ALA A 88 33.02 -18.16 8.56
N VAL A 89 34.07 -17.35 8.33
CA VAL A 89 34.06 -16.31 7.31
C VAL A 89 33.91 -16.94 5.93
N GLY A 90 32.89 -16.53 5.17
CA GLY A 90 32.58 -17.10 3.85
C GLY A 90 31.89 -18.47 3.88
N GLY A 91 31.57 -19.00 5.07
CA GLY A 91 30.81 -20.25 5.22
C GLY A 91 29.31 -20.08 4.93
N ARG A 92 28.59 -21.20 4.87
CA ARG A 92 27.15 -21.22 4.60
C ARG A 92 26.38 -20.62 5.77
N ARG A 93 25.54 -19.63 5.51
CA ARG A 93 24.60 -19.11 6.51
C ARG A 93 23.67 -20.22 7.04
N ALA A 94 23.42 -20.25 8.35
CA ALA A 94 22.41 -21.13 8.94
C ALA A 94 21.00 -20.62 8.57
N HIS A 95 20.16 -21.54 8.07
CA HIS A 95 18.77 -21.27 7.64
C HIS A 95 18.63 -19.98 6.80
N PRO A 96 19.29 -19.91 5.62
CA PRO A 96 19.15 -18.76 4.75
C PRO A 96 17.70 -18.61 4.27
N PRO A 97 17.27 -17.40 3.87
CA PRO A 97 15.97 -17.23 3.22
C PRO A 97 15.95 -18.06 1.93
N VAL A 98 14.90 -18.85 1.77
CA VAL A 98 14.70 -19.72 0.62
C VAL A 98 13.66 -19.11 -0.31
N PRO A 99 13.88 -19.09 -1.65
CA PRO A 99 12.90 -18.58 -2.60
C PRO A 99 11.55 -19.31 -2.53
N GLU A 100 11.55 -20.58 -2.13
CA GLU A 100 10.35 -21.44 -2.01
C GLU A 100 9.46 -21.07 -0.81
N ARG A 101 9.90 -20.14 0.06
CA ARG A 101 9.11 -19.71 1.22
C ARG A 101 7.80 -19.08 0.76
N VAL A 102 6.68 -19.57 1.28
CA VAL A 102 5.35 -18.95 1.07
C VAL A 102 5.32 -17.59 1.77
N LEU A 103 5.42 -16.51 0.98
CA LEU A 103 5.41 -15.13 1.49
C LEU A 103 3.99 -14.55 1.57
N SER A 104 3.09 -14.98 0.69
CA SER A 104 1.72 -14.46 0.60
C SER A 104 0.83 -15.06 1.69
N LYS A 105 0.03 -14.22 2.33
CA LYS A 105 -1.04 -14.65 3.24
C LYS A 105 -2.35 -14.75 2.47
N LYS A 106 -3.12 -15.81 2.73
CA LYS A 106 -4.47 -15.98 2.16
C LYS A 106 -5.49 -15.18 2.97
N LEU A 107 -6.49 -14.64 2.28
CA LEU A 107 -7.61 -13.91 2.89
C LEU A 107 -8.93 -14.36 2.26
N ASN A 108 -9.89 -14.69 3.10
CA ASN A 108 -11.23 -15.13 2.69
C ASN A 108 -11.94 -14.03 1.90
N ARG A 109 -12.76 -14.42 0.92
CA ARG A 109 -13.51 -13.46 0.08
C ARG A 109 -14.47 -12.60 0.91
N LYS A 110 -15.25 -13.21 1.81
CA LYS A 110 -16.17 -12.51 2.72
C LYS A 110 -15.44 -11.52 3.64
N GLU A 111 -14.33 -11.95 4.23
CA GLU A 111 -13.49 -11.10 5.09
C GLU A 111 -12.92 -9.90 4.30
N ARG A 112 -12.50 -10.13 3.06
CA ARG A 112 -12.00 -9.07 2.17
C ARG A 112 -13.08 -8.03 1.87
N LEU A 113 -14.29 -8.48 1.54
CA LEU A 113 -15.43 -7.61 1.23
C LEU A 113 -15.85 -6.78 2.45
N LEU A 114 -15.95 -7.42 3.62
CA LEU A 114 -16.27 -6.72 4.87
C LEU A 114 -15.18 -5.71 5.26
N ALA A 115 -13.91 -6.06 5.08
CA ALA A 115 -12.80 -5.13 5.33
C ALA A 115 -12.81 -3.93 4.36
N THR A 116 -13.22 -4.13 3.10
CA THR A 116 -13.39 -3.02 2.15
C THR A 116 -14.58 -2.14 2.51
N ALA A 117 -15.74 -2.73 2.85
CA ALA A 117 -16.94 -1.98 3.26
C ALA A 117 -16.64 -1.13 4.51
N SER A 118 -16.02 -1.74 5.53
CA SER A 118 -15.62 -1.05 6.74
C SER A 118 -14.59 0.07 6.51
N ALA A 119 -13.71 -0.09 5.51
CA ALA A 119 -12.78 0.96 5.11
C ALA A 119 -13.46 2.10 4.34
N VAL A 120 -14.56 1.82 3.61
CA VAL A 120 -15.41 2.83 2.94
C VAL A 120 -16.22 3.59 3.99
N ALA A 121 -16.85 2.92 4.95
CA ALA A 121 -17.56 3.60 6.04
C ALA A 121 -16.66 4.58 6.79
N ALA A 122 -15.42 4.18 7.07
CA ALA A 122 -14.46 5.05 7.74
C ALA A 122 -14.13 6.36 6.99
N THR A 123 -14.42 6.47 5.67
CA THR A 123 -14.17 7.71 4.93
C THR A 123 -15.27 8.76 5.08
N ALA A 124 -16.44 8.38 5.60
CA ALA A 124 -17.51 9.32 5.94
C ALA A 124 -17.22 10.08 7.24
N ASP A 125 -16.45 9.50 8.16
CA ASP A 125 -16.15 10.11 9.45
C ASP A 125 -14.98 11.11 9.36
N LYS A 126 -15.30 12.41 9.51
CA LYS A 126 -14.31 13.50 9.52
C LYS A 126 -13.22 13.29 10.58
N GLU A 127 -13.59 12.89 11.79
CA GLU A 127 -12.65 12.67 12.90
C GLU A 127 -11.60 11.59 12.59
N ILE A 128 -12.01 10.51 11.91
CA ILE A 128 -11.10 9.43 11.54
C ILE A 128 -10.11 9.91 10.46
N VAL A 129 -10.58 10.67 9.48
CA VAL A 129 -9.74 11.26 8.42
C VAL A 129 -8.73 12.26 8.99
N GLU A 130 -9.13 13.09 9.94
CA GLU A 130 -8.26 14.04 10.65
C GLU A 130 -7.25 13.33 11.55
N SER A 131 -7.67 12.33 12.33
CA SER A 131 -6.79 11.57 13.23
C SER A 131 -5.66 10.85 12.49
N ARG A 132 -5.88 10.50 11.21
CA ARG A 132 -4.84 9.95 10.32
C ARG A 132 -3.80 11.01 9.91
N GLY A 133 -4.16 12.28 9.97
CA GLY A 133 -3.30 13.43 9.68
C GLY A 133 -3.50 14.03 8.29
N HIS A 134 -4.68 13.85 7.67
CA HIS A 134 -5.08 14.67 6.51
C HIS A 134 -5.41 16.09 6.97
N ARG A 135 -5.14 17.08 6.13
CA ARG A 135 -5.55 18.47 6.38
C ARG A 135 -6.87 18.72 5.66
N VAL A 136 -7.94 18.93 6.39
CA VAL A 136 -9.31 18.99 5.85
C VAL A 136 -10.07 20.25 6.23
N ASP A 137 -9.36 21.29 6.67
CA ASP A 137 -9.94 22.55 7.16
C ASP A 137 -10.87 23.23 6.13
N GLY A 138 -10.64 23.00 4.83
CA GLY A 138 -11.44 23.56 3.74
C GLY A 138 -12.52 22.64 3.16
N VAL A 139 -12.65 21.40 3.66
CA VAL A 139 -13.63 20.43 3.16
C VAL A 139 -14.90 20.51 3.99
N SER A 140 -16.02 20.81 3.32
CA SER A 140 -17.33 21.03 3.94
C SER A 140 -17.99 19.75 4.44
N GLU A 141 -18.04 18.71 3.61
CA GLU A 141 -18.78 17.46 3.87
C GLU A 141 -17.94 16.21 3.59
N PHE A 142 -18.25 15.13 4.33
CA PHE A 142 -17.62 13.83 4.18
C PHE A 142 -18.68 12.74 4.00
N PRO A 143 -18.48 11.78 3.08
CA PRO A 143 -17.44 11.75 2.05
C PRO A 143 -17.65 12.86 0.99
N VAL A 144 -16.60 13.29 0.29
CA VAL A 144 -16.74 14.30 -0.79
C VAL A 144 -17.30 13.63 -2.03
N VAL A 145 -18.43 14.12 -2.54
CA VAL A 145 -19.09 13.60 -3.75
C VAL A 145 -19.01 14.65 -4.86
N VAL A 146 -18.66 14.24 -6.08
CA VAL A 146 -18.53 15.11 -7.25
C VAL A 146 -19.38 14.64 -8.42
N VAL A 147 -19.73 15.57 -9.30
CA VAL A 147 -20.47 15.28 -10.54
C VAL A 147 -19.64 14.39 -11.47
N ASP A 148 -20.32 13.51 -12.23
CA ASP A 148 -19.70 12.56 -13.17
C ASP A 148 -18.84 13.21 -14.25
N GLY A 149 -19.07 14.50 -14.57
CA GLY A 149 -18.21 15.29 -15.46
C GLY A 149 -16.74 15.35 -15.00
N PHE A 150 -16.47 15.08 -13.72
CA PHE A 150 -15.11 14.97 -13.17
C PHE A 150 -14.32 13.80 -13.79
N GLU A 151 -14.97 12.71 -14.21
CA GLU A 151 -14.30 11.57 -14.86
C GLU A 151 -13.73 11.93 -16.24
N GLY A 152 -14.32 12.93 -16.91
CA GLY A 152 -13.91 13.41 -18.23
C GLY A 152 -12.65 14.28 -18.24
N LEU A 153 -12.11 14.65 -17.08
CA LEU A 153 -10.93 15.52 -17.01
C LEU A 153 -9.67 14.82 -17.56
N SER A 154 -9.12 15.40 -18.63
CA SER A 154 -7.94 14.87 -19.33
C SER A 154 -6.64 15.57 -18.95
N LYS A 155 -6.69 16.84 -18.50
CA LYS A 155 -5.50 17.63 -18.16
C LYS A 155 -5.29 17.67 -16.64
N THR A 156 -4.03 17.48 -16.23
CA THR A 156 -3.62 17.55 -14.82
C THR A 156 -3.95 18.89 -14.15
N LYS A 157 -3.84 20.01 -14.90
CA LYS A 157 -4.16 21.36 -14.39
C LYS A 157 -5.62 21.46 -13.96
N ASP A 158 -6.52 20.89 -14.75
CA ASP A 158 -7.96 20.97 -14.50
C ASP A 158 -8.32 20.13 -13.27
N VAL A 159 -7.72 18.94 -13.12
CA VAL A 159 -7.86 18.10 -11.92
C VAL A 159 -7.32 18.83 -10.67
N SER A 160 -6.15 19.49 -10.76
CA SER A 160 -5.60 20.19 -9.59
C SER A 160 -6.42 21.42 -9.20
N LEU A 161 -7.00 22.13 -10.18
CA LEU A 161 -7.90 23.25 -9.92
C LEU A 161 -9.21 22.78 -9.28
N ALA A 162 -9.82 21.71 -9.81
CA ALA A 162 -11.04 21.15 -9.25
C ALA A 162 -10.84 20.67 -7.80
N LEU A 163 -9.74 19.93 -7.52
CA LEU A 163 -9.41 19.52 -6.15
C LEU A 163 -9.14 20.72 -5.21
N ALA A 164 -8.58 21.81 -5.73
CA ALA A 164 -8.36 23.02 -4.93
C ALA A 164 -9.69 23.70 -4.57
N LYS A 165 -10.63 23.77 -5.51
CA LYS A 165 -11.98 24.32 -5.30
C LYS A 165 -12.82 23.47 -4.34
N LEU A 166 -12.62 22.16 -4.33
CA LEU A 166 -13.20 21.22 -3.35
C LEU A 166 -12.54 21.31 -1.94
N GLY A 167 -11.65 22.27 -1.70
CA GLY A 167 -11.03 22.47 -0.39
C GLY A 167 -9.89 21.50 -0.04
N CYS A 168 -9.47 20.64 -0.98
CA CYS A 168 -8.39 19.66 -0.76
C CYS A 168 -6.98 20.23 -0.96
N SER A 169 -6.83 21.54 -1.17
CA SER A 169 -5.56 22.21 -1.48
C SER A 169 -4.50 21.98 -0.39
N SER A 170 -4.88 22.11 0.88
CA SER A 170 -3.99 21.94 2.03
C SER A 170 -3.43 20.52 2.15
N ASP A 171 -4.24 19.49 1.82
CA ASP A 171 -3.79 18.10 1.83
C ASP A 171 -2.87 17.78 0.64
N LEU A 172 -3.12 18.39 -0.52
CA LEU A 172 -2.24 18.29 -1.68
C LEU A 172 -0.87 18.90 -1.41
N GLU A 173 -0.82 20.09 -0.78
CA GLU A 173 0.44 20.71 -0.37
C GLU A 173 1.22 19.86 0.63
N ARG A 174 0.52 19.27 1.61
CA ARG A 174 1.10 18.32 2.55
C ARG A 174 1.76 17.15 1.81
N ALA A 175 1.15 16.64 0.75
CA ALA A 175 1.66 15.51 -0.02
C ALA A 175 2.76 15.87 -1.05
N LYS A 176 2.86 17.13 -1.48
CA LYS A 176 4.00 17.61 -2.30
C LYS A 176 5.34 17.45 -1.57
N SER A 177 5.34 17.56 -0.23
CA SER A 177 6.56 17.34 0.57
C SER A 177 7.10 15.91 0.41
N LYS A 178 8.36 15.80 -0.02
CA LYS A 178 9.10 14.52 -0.12
C LYS A 178 10.24 14.49 0.89
N SER A 179 10.42 13.35 1.54
CA SER A 179 11.57 13.10 2.42
C SER A 179 12.46 12.02 1.85
N ILE A 180 13.76 12.08 2.14
CA ILE A 180 14.69 10.99 1.83
C ILE A 180 14.46 9.87 2.85
N ARG A 181 14.33 8.64 2.36
CA ARG A 181 14.12 7.46 3.19
C ARG A 181 15.38 7.18 4.01
N SER A 182 15.21 6.89 5.31
CA SER A 182 16.30 6.43 6.15
C SER A 182 16.69 4.97 5.84
N GLY A 183 17.96 4.63 6.08
CA GLY A 183 18.48 3.27 5.94
C GLY A 183 18.80 2.82 4.52
N LYS A 184 19.01 1.51 4.34
CA LYS A 184 19.54 0.91 3.10
C LYS A 184 18.56 0.91 1.92
N GLY A 185 17.32 1.35 2.11
CA GLY A 185 16.30 1.41 1.04
C GLY A 185 16.65 2.42 -0.06
N THR A 186 17.44 3.44 0.25
CA THR A 186 17.92 4.44 -0.71
C THR A 186 18.74 3.82 -1.83
N LYS A 187 19.59 2.84 -1.51
CA LYS A 187 20.41 2.08 -2.47
C LYS A 187 19.60 1.07 -3.31
N ARG A 188 18.33 0.84 -2.99
CA ARG A 188 17.46 -0.17 -3.65
C ARG A 188 16.37 0.48 -4.52
N GLY A 189 16.63 1.69 -5.05
CA GLY A 189 15.67 2.43 -5.88
C GLY A 189 14.49 3.06 -5.12
N ARG A 190 14.49 3.03 -3.78
CA ARG A 190 13.39 3.55 -2.94
C ARG A 190 13.81 4.79 -2.15
N LYS A 191 14.47 5.74 -2.82
CA LYS A 191 15.11 6.91 -2.19
C LYS A 191 14.11 7.86 -1.52
N TYR A 192 12.98 8.12 -2.15
CA TYR A 192 12.01 9.10 -1.64
C TYR A 192 10.81 8.44 -0.95
N LYS A 193 10.29 9.10 0.09
CA LYS A 193 9.01 8.81 0.73
C LYS A 193 8.08 10.02 0.50
N ARG A 194 6.89 9.74 -0.02
CA ARG A 194 5.80 10.72 -0.20
C ARG A 194 4.64 10.34 0.71
N LYS A 195 3.87 11.34 1.13
CA LYS A 195 2.61 11.12 1.88
C LYS A 195 1.49 10.76 0.88
N LYS A 196 0.47 10.06 1.36
CA LYS A 196 -0.76 9.78 0.60
C LYS A 196 -1.78 10.87 0.94
N SER A 197 -2.33 11.51 -0.09
CA SER A 197 -3.37 12.54 0.03
C SER A 197 -4.70 11.97 -0.43
N VAL A 198 -5.34 12.59 -1.44
CA VAL A 198 -6.68 12.26 -1.93
C VAL A 198 -6.68 10.92 -2.67
N LEU A 199 -7.72 10.13 -2.47
CA LEU A 199 -8.07 9.01 -3.34
C LEU A 199 -9.33 9.39 -4.12
N ILE A 200 -9.26 9.33 -5.44
CA ILE A 200 -10.42 9.57 -6.30
C ILE A 200 -11.00 8.22 -6.70
N VAL A 201 -12.28 8.00 -6.42
CA VAL A 201 -13.02 6.80 -6.74
C VAL A 201 -14.03 7.10 -7.84
N VAL A 202 -13.92 6.39 -8.96
CA VAL A 202 -14.70 6.62 -10.18
C VAL A 202 -15.34 5.33 -10.68
N SER A 203 -16.35 5.42 -11.55
CA SER A 203 -16.87 4.25 -12.28
C SER A 203 -15.85 3.82 -13.36
N SER A 204 -15.41 4.76 -14.19
CA SER A 204 -14.42 4.54 -15.25
C SER A 204 -13.19 5.45 -15.09
N ASP A 205 -11.99 4.87 -15.13
CA ASP A 205 -10.75 5.55 -14.72
C ASP A 205 -9.77 5.90 -15.86
N ALA A 206 -10.09 5.59 -17.13
CA ALA A 206 -9.10 5.61 -18.22
C ALA A 206 -8.46 6.99 -18.52
N SER A 207 -9.26 8.04 -18.56
CA SER A 207 -8.81 9.44 -18.78
C SER A 207 -8.20 10.02 -17.50
N LEU A 208 -8.92 9.89 -16.39
CA LEU A 208 -8.60 10.55 -15.13
C LEU A 208 -7.35 9.97 -14.46
N SER A 209 -7.11 8.67 -14.57
CA SER A 209 -5.90 8.03 -14.03
C SER A 209 -4.61 8.61 -14.64
N LYS A 210 -4.63 8.93 -15.94
CA LYS A 210 -3.52 9.58 -16.63
C LYS A 210 -3.36 11.04 -16.18
N ALA A 211 -4.47 11.77 -16.10
CA ALA A 211 -4.46 13.18 -15.70
C ALA A 211 -4.00 13.38 -14.25
N ALA A 212 -4.51 12.58 -13.32
CA ALA A 212 -4.25 12.69 -11.88
C ALA A 212 -2.96 11.99 -11.43
N GLY A 213 -2.44 11.02 -12.19
CA GLY A 213 -1.27 10.22 -11.80
C GLY A 213 0.03 11.00 -11.59
N ASN A 214 0.14 12.21 -12.17
CA ASN A 214 1.28 13.10 -11.95
C ASN A 214 1.16 13.96 -10.67
N ILE A 215 -0.05 14.07 -10.10
CA ILE A 215 -0.29 14.87 -8.90
C ILE A 215 0.29 14.13 -7.68
N SER A 216 1.03 14.84 -6.85
CA SER A 216 1.71 14.23 -5.70
C SER A 216 0.73 13.72 -4.64
N GLY A 217 0.77 12.41 -4.40
CA GLY A 217 0.00 11.76 -3.33
C GLY A 217 -1.44 11.40 -3.69
N VAL A 218 -1.92 11.82 -4.86
CA VAL A 218 -3.24 11.48 -5.39
C VAL A 218 -3.18 10.12 -6.07
N ASP A 219 -4.16 9.26 -5.78
CA ASP A 219 -4.36 8.03 -6.54
C ASP A 219 -5.79 8.03 -7.10
N VAL A 220 -6.00 7.40 -8.26
CA VAL A 220 -7.33 7.15 -8.84
C VAL A 220 -7.57 5.64 -8.80
N THR A 221 -8.79 5.21 -8.52
CA THR A 221 -9.15 3.79 -8.55
C THR A 221 -10.61 3.64 -8.94
N SER A 222 -10.92 2.68 -9.82
CA SER A 222 -12.31 2.36 -10.12
C SER A 222 -12.99 1.62 -8.98
N VAL A 223 -14.32 1.74 -8.87
CA VAL A 223 -15.12 1.04 -7.84
C VAL A 223 -14.89 -0.47 -7.89
N LYS A 224 -14.78 -1.06 -9.08
CA LYS A 224 -14.53 -2.51 -9.27
C LYS A 224 -13.20 -2.97 -8.66
N ASN A 225 -12.17 -2.13 -8.79
CA ASN A 225 -10.81 -2.41 -8.31
C ASN A 225 -10.53 -1.86 -6.90
N LEU A 226 -11.54 -1.28 -6.24
CA LEU A 226 -11.39 -0.69 -4.92
C LEU A 226 -11.07 -1.77 -3.88
N ASN A 227 -9.99 -1.55 -3.12
CA ASN A 227 -9.46 -2.46 -2.10
C ASN A 227 -9.19 -1.70 -0.80
N ALA A 228 -9.15 -2.43 0.33
CA ALA A 228 -8.85 -1.86 1.64
C ALA A 228 -7.48 -1.16 1.67
N ALA A 229 -6.50 -1.60 0.87
CA ALA A 229 -5.19 -0.95 0.79
C ALA A 229 -5.20 0.45 0.15
N HIS A 230 -6.20 0.78 -0.68
CA HIS A 230 -6.34 2.10 -1.28
C HIS A 230 -6.95 3.10 -0.29
N LEU A 231 -7.97 2.65 0.45
CA LEU A 231 -8.72 3.41 1.46
C LEU A 231 -7.96 3.52 2.79
N ALA A 232 -7.22 2.48 3.17
CA ALA A 232 -6.48 2.39 4.43
C ALA A 232 -4.98 2.11 4.20
N PRO A 233 -4.22 2.98 3.51
CA PRO A 233 -2.79 2.77 3.29
C PRO A 233 -2.06 2.63 4.63
N GLY A 234 -1.26 1.58 4.78
CA GLY A 234 -0.52 1.33 6.03
C GLY A 234 -1.37 0.77 7.18
N ALA A 235 -2.57 0.26 6.89
CA ALA A 235 -3.51 -0.31 7.87
C ALA A 235 -4.10 0.70 8.87
N ASN A 236 -3.95 2.00 8.61
CA ASN A 236 -4.70 3.04 9.31
C ASN A 236 -6.00 3.27 8.55
N PRO A 237 -7.17 3.29 9.22
CA PRO A 237 -8.47 3.48 8.58
C PRO A 237 -8.60 4.89 8.00
N ALA A 238 -9.55 5.03 7.07
CA ALA A 238 -9.93 6.25 6.38
C ALA A 238 -8.84 6.90 5.52
N ARG A 239 -9.19 7.43 4.37
CA ARG A 239 -8.33 8.32 3.58
C ARG A 239 -9.26 9.41 3.05
N LEU A 240 -8.74 10.61 2.83
CA LEU A 240 -9.52 11.65 2.16
C LEU A 240 -9.91 11.14 0.77
N THR A 241 -11.20 10.85 0.57
CA THR A 241 -11.73 10.25 -0.65
C THR A 241 -12.74 11.16 -1.32
N VAL A 242 -12.62 11.26 -2.64
CA VAL A 242 -13.58 11.92 -3.52
C VAL A 242 -14.25 10.84 -4.36
N TYR A 243 -15.57 10.77 -4.31
CA TYR A 243 -16.40 9.82 -5.08
C TYR A 243 -17.14 10.55 -6.18
N THR A 244 -17.26 9.94 -7.36
CA THR A 244 -18.24 10.39 -8.36
C THR A 244 -19.64 9.88 -8.04
N GLU A 245 -20.67 10.56 -8.53
CA GLU A 245 -22.06 10.14 -8.32
C GLU A 245 -22.30 8.71 -8.87
N SER A 246 -21.80 8.43 -10.07
CA SER A 246 -21.82 7.10 -10.67
C SER A 246 -21.07 6.06 -9.83
N ALA A 247 -19.97 6.44 -9.17
CA ALA A 247 -19.25 5.54 -8.28
C ALA A 247 -20.07 5.15 -7.03
N LEU A 248 -20.90 6.04 -6.49
CA LEU A 248 -21.77 5.71 -5.35
C LEU A 248 -22.81 4.66 -5.72
N LYS A 249 -23.43 4.79 -6.89
CA LYS A 249 -24.41 3.81 -7.42
C LYS A 249 -23.75 2.44 -7.60
N GLU A 250 -22.53 2.39 -8.14
CA GLU A 250 -21.78 1.14 -8.27
C GLU A 250 -21.34 0.55 -6.92
N LEU A 251 -21.02 1.37 -5.93
CA LEU A 251 -20.67 0.90 -4.59
C LEU A 251 -21.84 0.20 -3.92
N GLU A 252 -23.04 0.76 -4.05
CA GLU A 252 -24.26 0.14 -3.54
C GLU A 252 -24.49 -1.24 -4.18
N MET A 253 -24.42 -1.33 -5.51
CA MET A 253 -24.55 -2.61 -6.22
C MET A 253 -23.47 -3.62 -5.85
N ARG A 254 -22.23 -3.17 -5.58
CA ARG A 254 -21.11 -4.05 -5.27
C ARG A 254 -21.21 -4.68 -3.88
N PHE A 255 -21.78 -3.95 -2.93
CA PHE A 255 -21.79 -4.33 -1.51
C PHE A 255 -23.18 -4.71 -0.98
N SER A 256 -24.22 -4.63 -1.82
CA SER A 256 -25.59 -5.09 -1.50
C SER A 256 -25.67 -6.55 -1.02
N GLU A 257 -24.77 -7.43 -1.48
CA GLU A 257 -24.71 -8.84 -1.05
C GLU A 257 -23.83 -9.06 0.21
N ALA A 258 -23.02 -8.06 0.59
CA ALA A 258 -22.00 -8.19 1.63
C ALA A 258 -22.43 -7.61 2.99
N ILE A 259 -23.52 -6.86 3.00
CA ILE A 259 -24.18 -6.20 4.14
C ILE A 259 -25.48 -6.95 4.40
#